data_AF-X0TI21-F1
#
_entry.id   AF-X0TI21-F1
#
_cell.length_a   1.000
_cell.length_b   1.000
_cell.length_c   1.000
_cell.angle_alpha   90.00
_cell.angle_beta   90.00
_cell.angle_gamma   90.00
#
_symmetry.space_group_name_H-M   'P 1'
#
loop_
_entity.id
_entity.type
_entity.pdbx_description
1 polymer ?
#
loop_
_entity_poly.entity_id
_entity_poly.type
_entity_poly.pdbx_seq_one_letter_code
_entity_poly.pdbx_strand_id
1 'polypeptide(L)'
;ERNLGVYQDTNYQSGRIAAFMSANNWNLIVLADRSSRLAPRQLQPYHDLKNKWGCSTEQVTAPVEIIWGMQDQMMPPAQGWRGTFAFPNSRVNFTPIDGADHFSEMDQPDKVVRAIWNAMQRELGKSNIPIFLGNGTDVVFKGDEAELLERLELIYDAPNPREN
;
A
#
# COMPACT_ATOMS: atom_id res chain seq x y z
N GLU A 1 -8.85 13.71 20.27
CA GLU A 1 -8.71 13.80 18.79
C GLU A 1 -8.21 12.46 18.27
N ARG A 2 -8.91 11.82 17.32
CA ARG A 2 -8.44 10.56 16.73
C ARG A 2 -7.33 10.90 15.76
N ASN A 3 -6.11 10.50 16.10
CA ASN A 3 -4.92 10.73 15.29
C ASN A 3 -5.07 9.90 13.99
N LEU A 4 -5.35 10.58 12.86
CA LEU A 4 -5.60 9.98 11.54
C LEU A 4 -4.32 9.59 10.80
N GLY A 5 -3.17 9.56 11.49
CA GLY A 5 -1.90 9.13 10.90
C GLY A 5 -1.94 7.66 10.53
N VAL A 6 -2.01 7.38 9.23
CA VAL A 6 -2.23 6.03 8.69
C VAL A 6 -0.95 5.18 8.67
N TYR A 7 0.20 5.82 8.87
CA TYR A 7 1.50 5.17 8.98
C TYR A 7 2.30 5.75 10.16
N GLN A 8 2.91 4.87 10.93
CA GLN A 8 3.87 5.18 11.97
C GLN A 8 5.21 4.57 11.55
N ASP A 9 6.13 5.37 10.98
CA ASP A 9 7.53 4.93 10.92
C ASP A 9 7.96 4.80 12.38
N THR A 10 8.46 3.67 12.82
CA THR A 10 8.85 3.49 14.21
C THR A 10 10.37 3.48 14.23
N ASN A 11 11.01 4.36 15.00
CA ASN A 11 12.43 4.19 15.33
C ASN A 11 12.56 2.83 16.03
N TYR A 12 13.03 1.84 15.27
CA TYR A 12 12.97 0.41 15.62
C TYR A 12 13.82 0.05 16.84
N GLN A 13 14.69 0.95 17.31
CA GLN A 13 15.46 0.79 18.55
C GLN A 13 14.72 1.32 19.79
N SER A 14 13.80 2.27 19.61
CA SER A 14 13.12 2.97 20.71
C SER A 14 11.61 2.80 20.74
N GLY A 15 11.01 2.20 19.70
CA GLY A 15 9.55 2.05 19.59
C GLY A 15 8.81 3.38 19.36
N ARG A 16 9.53 4.48 19.12
CA ARG A 16 8.93 5.82 18.94
C ARG A 16 8.52 6.05 17.50
N ILE A 17 7.35 6.65 17.30
CA ILE A 17 6.89 7.08 15.98
C ILE A 17 7.84 8.18 15.45
N ALA A 18 8.60 7.87 14.42
CA ALA A 18 9.53 8.71 13.69
C ALA A 18 8.83 9.61 12.65
N ALA A 19 7.72 9.17 12.05
CA ALA A 19 6.93 9.99 11.13
C ALA A 19 5.47 9.55 11.04
N PHE A 20 4.58 10.52 10.83
CA PHE A 20 3.20 10.31 10.42
C PHE A 20 3.05 10.67 8.94
N MET A 21 2.56 9.73 8.13
CA MET A 21 2.27 9.99 6.71
C MET A 21 0.78 9.82 6.43
N SER A 22 0.23 10.73 5.61
CA SER A 22 -1.13 10.58 5.06
C SER A 22 -1.19 9.41 4.09
N ALA A 23 -2.31 8.68 4.06
CA ALA A 23 -2.55 7.58 3.12
C ALA A 23 -2.84 8.07 1.69
N ASN A 24 -1.88 8.74 1.04
CA ASN A 24 -1.96 9.06 -0.39
C ASN A 24 -1.16 8.03 -1.21
N ASN A 25 -1.43 7.96 -2.52
CA ASN A 25 -0.83 6.96 -3.41
C ASN A 25 0.70 6.97 -3.38
N TRP A 26 1.29 8.16 -3.43
CA TRP A 26 2.74 8.34 -3.46
C TRP A 26 3.39 7.81 -2.18
N ASN A 27 2.78 8.07 -1.04
CA ASN A 27 3.26 7.56 0.24
C ASN A 27 3.12 6.03 0.30
N LEU A 28 2.05 5.44 -0.23
CA LEU A 28 1.89 3.98 -0.28
C LEU A 28 2.90 3.30 -1.21
N ILE A 29 3.23 3.93 -2.35
CA ILE A 29 4.28 3.46 -3.25
C ILE A 29 5.64 3.47 -2.53
N VAL A 30 5.96 4.55 -1.80
CA VAL A 30 7.17 4.63 -0.98
C VAL A 30 7.17 3.56 0.12
N LEU A 31 6.03 3.27 0.73
CA LEU A 31 5.91 2.24 1.75
C LEU A 31 6.10 0.83 1.18
N ALA A 32 5.54 0.56 0.00
CA ALA A 32 5.78 -0.69 -0.71
C ALA A 32 7.28 -0.87 -1.00
N ASP A 33 7.95 0.15 -1.55
CA ASP A 33 9.40 0.15 -1.77
C ASP A 33 10.19 -0.07 -0.48
N ARG A 34 9.79 0.53 0.64
CA ARG A 34 10.54 0.46 1.91
C ARG A 34 10.28 -0.81 2.71
N SER A 35 9.14 -1.46 2.52
CA SER A 35 8.82 -2.75 3.14
C SER A 35 9.81 -3.86 2.76
N SER A 36 10.46 -3.73 1.59
CA SER A 36 11.54 -4.61 1.12
C SER A 36 12.83 -4.56 1.96
N ARG A 37 12.96 -3.64 2.94
CA ARG A 37 14.22 -3.35 3.65
C ARG A 37 14.27 -3.78 5.11
N LEU A 38 13.31 -4.58 5.58
CA LEU A 38 13.37 -5.11 6.95
C LEU A 38 14.52 -6.12 7.08
N ALA A 39 15.29 -6.02 8.18
CA ALA A 39 16.38 -6.96 8.39
C ALA A 39 15.80 -8.38 8.55
N PRO A 40 16.37 -9.43 7.93
CA PRO A 40 15.79 -10.78 7.93
C PRO A 40 15.40 -11.29 9.31
N ARG A 41 16.18 -10.97 10.36
CA ARG A 41 15.89 -11.36 11.75
C ARG A 41 14.59 -10.78 12.33
N GLN A 42 14.13 -9.64 11.84
CA GLN A 42 12.91 -8.97 12.31
C GLN A 42 11.64 -9.53 11.64
N LEU A 43 11.80 -10.20 10.50
CA LEU A 43 10.74 -10.89 9.78
C LEU A 43 10.50 -12.32 10.31
N GLN A 44 11.42 -12.83 11.12
CA GLN A 44 11.35 -14.17 11.69
C GLN A 44 10.73 -14.15 13.09
N PRO A 45 10.10 -15.25 13.54
CA PRO A 45 9.51 -15.32 14.87
C PRO A 45 10.52 -15.04 15.98
N TYR A 46 10.03 -14.43 17.06
CA TYR A 46 10.77 -14.27 18.30
C TYR A 46 11.10 -15.64 18.90
N HIS A 47 12.33 -15.78 19.41
CA HIS A 47 12.74 -16.91 20.22
C HIS A 47 13.89 -16.48 21.14
N ASP A 48 13.76 -16.71 22.45
CA ASP A 48 14.68 -16.23 23.49
C ASP A 48 16.16 -16.50 23.19
N LEU A 49 16.46 -17.71 22.71
CA LEU A 49 17.82 -18.17 22.42
C LEU A 49 18.25 -18.01 20.96
N LYS A 50 17.31 -18.09 20.01
CA LYS A 50 17.63 -18.17 18.57
C LYS A 50 17.40 -16.85 17.83
N ASN A 51 16.44 -16.05 18.28
CA ASN A 51 16.10 -14.79 17.66
C ASN A 51 15.38 -13.85 18.64
N LYS A 52 16.14 -13.28 19.58
CA LYS A 52 15.59 -12.33 20.59
C LYS A 52 15.06 -11.01 19.99
N TRP A 53 15.34 -10.75 18.72
CA TRP A 53 14.89 -9.57 17.98
C TRP A 53 13.80 -9.89 16.95
N GLY A 54 13.29 -11.12 16.97
CA GLY A 54 12.22 -11.55 16.10
C GLY A 54 10.88 -10.94 16.47
N CYS A 55 9.92 -11.08 15.56
CA CYS A 55 8.56 -10.63 15.78
C CYS A 55 7.83 -11.60 16.72
N SER A 56 7.31 -11.09 17.84
CA SER A 56 6.35 -11.82 18.67
C SER A 56 4.97 -11.70 18.04
N THR A 57 4.66 -12.59 17.09
CA THR A 57 3.41 -12.53 16.31
C THR A 57 2.14 -12.63 17.19
N GLU A 58 2.25 -13.26 18.37
CA GLU A 58 1.25 -13.29 19.42
C GLU A 58 0.84 -11.88 19.91
N GLN A 59 1.77 -10.93 19.89
CA GLN A 59 1.54 -9.55 20.37
C GLN A 59 0.97 -8.63 19.30
N VAL A 60 0.90 -9.10 18.05
CA VAL A 60 0.26 -8.36 16.97
C VAL A 60 -1.24 -8.52 17.12
N THR A 61 -1.93 -7.40 17.37
CA THR A 61 -3.40 -7.31 17.45
C THR A 61 -4.01 -6.49 16.31
N ALA A 62 -3.16 -5.81 15.53
CA ALA A 62 -3.59 -5.05 14.36
C ALA A 62 -3.94 -6.01 13.21
N PRO A 63 -4.86 -5.65 12.31
CA PRO A 63 -5.12 -6.43 11.10
C PRO A 63 -3.84 -6.64 10.28
N VAL A 64 -3.65 -7.86 9.78
CA VAL A 64 -2.49 -8.25 8.96
C VAL A 64 -2.96 -8.59 7.54
N GLU A 65 -2.28 -8.04 6.54
CA GLU A 65 -2.45 -8.40 5.14
C GLU A 65 -1.15 -9.06 4.65
N ILE A 66 -1.25 -10.29 4.18
CA ILE A 66 -0.14 -11.02 3.56
C ILE A 66 -0.35 -10.98 2.04
N ILE A 67 0.50 -10.25 1.33
CA ILE A 67 0.49 -10.14 -0.12
C ILE A 67 1.61 -11.03 -0.66
N TRP A 68 1.31 -11.94 -1.59
CA TRP A 68 2.29 -12.96 -2.00
C TRP A 68 2.24 -13.29 -3.49
N GLY A 69 3.40 -13.38 -4.12
CA GLY A 69 3.56 -13.77 -5.53
C GLY A 69 3.34 -15.25 -5.74
N MET A 70 2.38 -15.61 -6.58
CA MET A 70 2.00 -17.01 -6.77
C MET A 70 3.01 -17.84 -7.57
N GLN A 71 4.04 -17.21 -8.13
CA GLN A 71 5.13 -17.85 -8.84
C GLN A 71 6.44 -17.85 -8.03
N ASP A 72 6.41 -17.43 -6.74
CA ASP A 72 7.59 -17.33 -5.89
C ASP A 72 8.37 -18.65 -5.81
N GLN A 73 9.56 -18.67 -6.43
CA GLN A 73 10.46 -19.84 -6.42
C GLN A 73 11.46 -19.82 -5.25
N MET A 74 11.66 -18.66 -4.61
CA MET A 74 12.57 -18.53 -3.46
C MET A 74 11.88 -18.94 -2.15
N MET A 75 10.61 -18.56 -2.00
CA MET A 75 9.74 -18.86 -0.88
C MET A 75 8.35 -19.29 -1.41
N PRO A 76 8.13 -20.61 -1.59
CA PRO A 76 6.93 -21.11 -2.25
C PRO A 76 5.62 -20.56 -1.65
N PRO A 77 4.55 -20.34 -2.44
CA PRO A 77 3.30 -19.73 -1.97
C PRO A 77 2.66 -20.40 -0.75
N ALA A 78 2.93 -21.69 -0.53
CA ALA A 78 2.54 -22.40 0.69
C ALA A 78 3.06 -21.73 1.98
N GLN A 79 4.20 -21.04 1.93
CA GLN A 79 4.75 -20.28 3.07
C GLN A 79 3.90 -19.04 3.37
N GLY A 80 3.48 -18.30 2.34
CA GLY A 80 2.54 -17.19 2.51
C GLY A 80 1.22 -17.66 3.14
N TRP A 81 0.68 -18.78 2.65
CA TRP A 81 -0.51 -19.39 3.26
C TRP A 81 -0.29 -19.82 4.71
N ARG A 82 0.85 -20.45 5.05
CA ARG A 82 1.19 -20.79 6.45
C ARG A 82 1.29 -19.55 7.34
N GLY A 83 1.77 -18.43 6.80
CA GLY A 83 1.81 -17.15 7.49
C GLY A 83 0.45 -16.70 8.02
N THR A 84 -0.65 -17.13 7.40
CA THR A 84 -2.01 -16.79 7.88
C THR A 84 -2.34 -17.34 9.26
N PHE A 85 -1.66 -18.41 9.69
CA PHE A 85 -1.81 -18.99 11.01
C PHE A 85 -0.82 -18.45 12.04
N ALA A 86 0.14 -17.61 11.61
CA ALA A 86 1.23 -17.16 12.48
C ALA A 86 0.80 -16.07 13.48
N PHE A 87 -0.34 -15.40 13.24
CA PHE A 87 -0.80 -14.25 14.04
C PHE A 87 -2.13 -14.57 14.74
N PRO A 88 -2.12 -15.33 15.86
CA PRO A 88 -3.35 -15.87 16.45
C PRO A 88 -4.29 -14.81 17.03
N ASN A 89 -3.76 -13.62 17.37
CA ASN A 89 -4.53 -12.52 17.95
C ASN A 89 -4.91 -11.43 16.94
N SER A 90 -4.66 -11.66 15.65
CA SER A 90 -4.97 -10.72 14.57
C SER A 90 -5.98 -11.29 13.59
N ARG A 91 -6.76 -10.42 12.95
CA ARG A 91 -7.41 -10.78 11.68
C ARG A 91 -6.34 -10.81 10.60
N VAL A 92 -6.16 -11.97 9.96
CA VAL A 92 -5.19 -12.14 8.87
C VAL A 92 -5.92 -12.35 7.55
N ASN A 93 -5.49 -11.66 6.51
CA ASN A 93 -5.93 -11.86 5.13
C ASN A 93 -4.74 -12.28 4.28
N PHE A 94 -5.02 -13.07 3.23
CA PHE A 94 -4.04 -13.48 2.24
C PHE A 94 -4.48 -13.03 0.86
N THR A 95 -3.70 -12.17 0.23
CA THR A 95 -3.93 -11.69 -1.14
C THR A 95 -2.89 -12.29 -2.09
N PRO A 96 -3.29 -13.30 -2.88
CA PRO A 96 -2.42 -13.85 -3.92
C PRO A 96 -2.26 -12.88 -5.08
N ILE A 97 -1.04 -12.76 -5.60
CA ILE A 97 -0.70 -11.97 -6.77
C ILE A 97 -0.31 -12.91 -7.91
N ASP A 98 -1.24 -13.15 -8.82
CA ASP A 98 -1.00 -13.97 -10.00
C ASP A 98 -0.01 -13.27 -10.95
N GLY A 99 0.96 -14.02 -11.46
CA GLY A 99 1.99 -13.52 -12.37
C GLY A 99 3.14 -12.75 -11.69
N ALA A 100 3.30 -12.90 -10.38
CA ALA A 100 4.41 -12.36 -9.61
C ALA A 100 5.26 -13.48 -8.97
N ASP A 101 6.58 -13.32 -8.99
CA ASP A 101 7.58 -14.14 -8.29
C ASP A 101 7.85 -13.54 -6.90
N HIS A 102 9.02 -13.82 -6.31
CA HIS A 102 9.43 -13.41 -4.97
C HIS A 102 9.32 -11.91 -4.70
N PHE A 103 9.59 -11.08 -5.71
CA PHE A 103 9.54 -9.62 -5.61
C PHE A 103 8.27 -9.09 -6.28
N SER A 104 7.12 -9.41 -5.67
CA SER A 104 5.81 -9.12 -6.26
C SER A 104 5.57 -7.64 -6.53
N GLU A 105 6.18 -6.76 -5.74
CA GLU A 105 6.16 -5.31 -5.91
C GLU A 105 6.91 -4.84 -7.16
N MET A 106 7.92 -5.59 -7.61
CA MET A 106 8.64 -5.31 -8.86
C MET A 106 7.93 -5.93 -10.07
N ASP A 107 7.42 -7.16 -9.93
CA ASP A 107 6.79 -7.88 -11.03
C ASP A 107 5.38 -7.38 -11.37
N GLN A 108 4.57 -7.07 -10.35
CA GLN A 108 3.16 -6.70 -10.47
C GLN A 108 2.82 -5.49 -9.57
N PRO A 109 3.51 -4.34 -9.73
CA PRO A 109 3.36 -3.18 -8.84
C PRO A 109 1.91 -2.70 -8.69
N ASP A 110 1.16 -2.64 -9.78
CA ASP A 110 -0.25 -2.20 -9.74
C ASP A 110 -1.15 -3.14 -8.93
N LYS A 111 -0.90 -4.45 -8.98
CA LYS A 111 -1.69 -5.43 -8.23
C LYS A 111 -1.36 -5.35 -6.74
N VAL A 112 -0.09 -5.17 -6.39
CA VAL A 112 0.36 -4.99 -5.01
C VAL A 112 -0.22 -3.70 -4.43
N VAL A 113 -0.16 -2.57 -5.15
CA VAL A 113 -0.75 -1.30 -4.72
C VAL A 113 -2.26 -1.45 -4.48
N ARG A 114 -2.99 -2.12 -5.39
CA ARG A 114 -4.42 -2.40 -5.22
C ARG A 114 -4.69 -3.29 -4.01
N ALA A 115 -3.85 -4.29 -3.75
CA ALA A 115 -3.99 -5.17 -2.59
C ALA A 115 -3.83 -4.38 -1.27
N ILE A 116 -2.78 -3.54 -1.16
CA ILE A 116 -2.58 -2.64 -0.02
C ILE A 116 -3.79 -1.72 0.15
N TRP A 117 -4.27 -1.12 -0.94
CA TRP A 117 -5.41 -0.21 -0.90
C TRP A 117 -6.70 -0.89 -0.45
N ASN A 118 -6.99 -2.09 -0.96
CA ASN A 118 -8.15 -2.87 -0.57
C ASN A 118 -8.08 -3.26 0.91
N ALA A 119 -6.89 -3.61 1.41
CA ALA A 119 -6.67 -3.85 2.82
C ALA A 119 -6.99 -2.60 3.63
N MET A 120 -6.42 -1.46 3.27
CA MET A 120 -6.72 -0.19 3.96
C MET A 120 -8.21 0.16 3.90
N GLN A 121 -8.88 -0.02 2.76
CA GLN A 121 -10.31 0.27 2.62
C GLN A 121 -11.15 -0.59 3.55
N ARG A 122 -10.82 -1.88 3.66
CA ARG A 122 -11.49 -2.81 4.53
C ARG A 122 -11.31 -2.46 6.00
N GLU A 123 -10.10 -2.04 6.38
CA GLU A 123 -9.73 -1.80 7.78
C GLU A 123 -10.07 -0.39 8.29
N LEU A 124 -9.95 0.62 7.43
CA LEU A 124 -10.13 2.03 7.78
C LEU A 124 -11.45 2.62 7.27
N GLY A 125 -12.08 1.99 6.27
CA GLY A 125 -13.28 2.51 5.61
C GLY A 125 -12.97 3.52 4.50
N LYS A 126 -13.80 3.51 3.45
CA LYS A 126 -13.60 4.29 2.22
C LYS A 126 -13.49 5.81 2.43
N SER A 127 -14.16 6.35 3.44
CA SER A 127 -14.15 7.80 3.74
C SER A 127 -12.83 8.29 4.33
N ASN A 128 -12.02 7.38 4.90
CA ASN A 128 -10.77 7.72 5.55
C ASN A 128 -9.56 7.59 4.61
N ILE A 129 -9.81 7.23 3.35
CA ILE A 129 -8.77 7.11 2.35
C ILE A 129 -9.02 8.19 1.30
N PRO A 130 -8.14 9.20 1.20
CA PRO A 130 -8.34 10.32 0.28
C PRO A 130 -8.49 9.77 -1.14
N ILE A 131 -9.62 10.06 -1.77
CA ILE A 131 -9.89 9.65 -3.15
C ILE A 131 -8.74 10.19 -4.02
N PHE A 132 -8.22 9.34 -4.91
CA PHE A 132 -7.12 9.59 -5.85
C PHE A 132 -7.41 10.67 -6.88
N LEU A 133 -7.76 11.87 -6.44
CA LEU A 133 -7.95 12.99 -7.34
C LEU A 133 -6.77 13.97 -7.29
N GLY A 134 -5.81 13.72 -6.39
CA GLY A 134 -4.58 14.47 -6.14
C GLY A 134 -4.56 14.94 -4.67
N ASN A 135 -3.61 15.79 -4.30
CA ASN A 135 -3.33 16.14 -2.91
C ASN A 135 -4.49 16.87 -2.22
N GLY A 136 -5.42 16.15 -1.58
CA GLY A 136 -6.35 16.63 -0.54
C GLY A 136 -7.44 17.63 -0.99
N THR A 137 -7.19 18.43 -2.01
CA THR A 137 -8.06 19.42 -2.65
C THR A 137 -8.19 19.18 -4.15
N ASP A 138 -7.29 18.41 -4.75
CA ASP A 138 -7.37 18.07 -6.15
C ASP A 138 -8.54 17.10 -6.29
N VAL A 139 -9.68 17.61 -6.74
CA VAL A 139 -10.67 16.90 -7.54
C VAL A 139 -10.15 16.93 -8.97
N VAL A 140 -10.22 15.83 -9.72
CA VAL A 140 -9.96 15.89 -11.16
C VAL A 140 -11.10 16.67 -11.78
N PHE A 141 -10.90 17.97 -11.95
CA PHE A 141 -11.67 18.74 -12.90
C PHE A 141 -11.24 18.27 -14.28
N LYS A 142 -12.09 17.48 -14.94
CA LYS A 142 -12.11 17.51 -16.39
C LYS A 142 -12.48 18.97 -16.71
N GLY A 143 -11.53 19.77 -17.19
CA GLY A 143 -11.79 21.17 -17.54
C GLY A 143 -13.02 21.26 -18.45
N ASP A 144 -13.71 22.40 -18.44
CA ASP A 144 -14.87 22.58 -19.32
C ASP A 144 -14.41 22.40 -20.77
N GLU A 145 -15.02 21.44 -21.47
CA GLU A 145 -14.70 21.16 -22.86
C GLU A 145 -14.92 22.40 -23.74
N ALA A 146 -15.84 23.29 -23.36
CA ALA A 146 -16.05 24.57 -24.03
C ALA A 146 -14.87 25.54 -23.82
N GLU A 147 -14.33 25.63 -22.60
CA GLU A 147 -13.18 26.50 -22.31
C GLU A 147 -11.89 25.97 -22.98
N LEU A 148 -11.73 24.65 -23.04
CA LEU A 148 -10.61 24.03 -23.77
C LEU A 148 -10.69 24.31 -25.27
N LEU A 149 -11.88 24.24 -25.86
CA LEU A 149 -12.12 24.54 -27.26
C LEU A 149 -11.75 25.99 -27.61
N GLU A 150 -12.24 26.94 -26.82
CA GLU A 150 -11.97 28.37 -27.02
C GLU A 150 -10.48 28.70 -26.90
N ARG A 151 -9.76 28.04 -25.99
CA ARG A 151 -8.29 28.18 -25.86
C ARG A 151 -7.51 27.51 -26.98
N LEU A 152 -7.98 26.38 -27.51
CA LEU A 152 -7.33 25.70 -28.64
C LEU A 152 -7.48 26.49 -29.94
N GLU A 153 -8.63 27.14 -30.16
CA GLU A 153 -8.84 28.09 -31.25
C GLU A 153 -7.83 29.25 -31.16
N LEU A 154 -7.64 29.80 -29.96
CA LEU A 154 -6.78 30.97 -29.75
C LEU A 154 -5.27 30.67 -29.87
N ILE A 155 -4.83 29.45 -29.53
CA ILE A 155 -3.41 29.06 -29.54
C ILE A 155 -3.00 28.40 -30.86
N TYR A 156 -3.90 27.62 -31.48
CA TYR A 156 -3.55 26.73 -32.60
C TYR A 156 -4.36 26.96 -33.88
N ASP A 157 -5.25 27.96 -33.93
CA ASP A 157 -6.15 28.20 -35.09
C ASP A 157 -6.93 26.92 -35.47
N ALA A 158 -7.28 26.12 -34.45
CA ALA A 158 -7.90 24.82 -34.61
C ALA A 158 -9.39 24.99 -34.96
N PRO A 159 -9.94 24.30 -35.97
CA PRO A 159 -11.34 24.45 -36.37
C PRO A 159 -12.30 23.91 -35.32
N ASN A 160 -13.37 24.67 -35.05
CA ASN A 160 -14.40 24.32 -34.08
C ASN A 160 -15.20 23.08 -34.53
N PRO A 161 -15.18 21.96 -33.80
CA PRO A 161 -15.91 20.74 -34.17
C PRO A 161 -17.44 20.86 -34.03
N ARG A 162 -17.96 21.98 -33.48
CA ARG A 162 -19.40 22.26 -33.35
C ARG A 162 -19.97 23.12 -34.49
N GLU A 163 -19.15 23.54 -35.45
CA GLU A 163 -19.61 24.28 -36.64
C GLU A 163 -19.98 23.38 -37.84
N ASN A 164 -20.51 22.18 -37.58
CA ASN A 164 -21.18 21.33 -38.58
C ASN A 164 -22.62 21.03 -38.18
#